data_AF-A0ABD3QUU6-F1
#
_entry.id   AF-A0ABD3QUU6-F1
#
_cell.length_a   1.000
_cell.length_b   1.000
_cell.length_c   1.000
_cell.angle_alpha   90.00
_cell.angle_beta   90.00
_cell.angle_gamma   90.00
#
_symmetry.space_group_name_H-M   'P 1'
#
loop_
_entity.id
_entity.type
_entity.pdbx_description
1 polymer ?
#
loop_
_entity_poly.entity_id
_entity_poly.type
_entity_poly.pdbx_seq_one_letter_code
_entity_poly.pdbx_strand_id
1 'polypeptide(L)'
;MTSTTNNEKLTCLRSTLNDLSSFQLPDHCKRKHDDEAITAADSNAPGSFPNPRLLKRYKSARDTYIHRRTLQLFVEMMDTYNPSTNEFTLPTVSDEERARLLASKQEAIEAIKSTVGKVESMQCEIMEKYEGFERKREELADIVDKMERDPNLLSDSANPSNSANSDNGSNEEKEVIDEHEIQQQQTSLDQLSERKEMLQHKLRLIRGQIAHVESEVSDMQLAVNEVRAKSGRKTIDWQFESTSDGTDRSSGAEMSGVNTVELFNVKEGIDAELAEMREKITELQNSTLFYEGMRELMEELGGVKILETRHDTTDGGKGGYSITFMLLHHHILEVQLVPSHDKKNLRIQNAKLLTSTKLPVPTVSEEETTTFINTIHSINNSSFAKFATRKPCEGISIHLNDLLSTSQSLESSHGIRFLLSETLSRIRTVQARIIEYSTLKSKYCYQVYDISNDEQEVVCALNEGISIAMRLNIDAPLVKGSVTITELCGVGGWSEEVLQEMKECLGEKRCRGPVEVMECLVEEIGRRRGEEGWKEPLTPVLMRGGGD
;
A
#
# COMPACT_ATOMS: atom_id res chain seq x y z
N MET A 1 28.20 45.47 40.41
CA MET A 1 26.75 45.69 40.66
C MET A 1 25.85 45.07 39.57
N THR A 2 26.35 44.21 38.67
CA THR A 2 25.58 43.58 37.58
C THR A 2 25.14 42.13 37.85
N SER A 3 25.51 41.55 38.99
CA SER A 3 25.17 40.16 39.35
C SER A 3 23.73 40.00 39.87
N THR A 4 23.16 41.06 40.45
CA THR A 4 21.78 41.03 40.98
C THR A 4 20.73 40.98 39.88
N THR A 5 20.96 41.67 38.75
CA THR A 5 20.00 41.72 37.63
C THR A 5 19.85 40.40 36.89
N ASN A 6 20.90 39.56 36.87
CA ASN A 6 20.82 38.25 36.21
C ASN A 6 20.07 37.23 37.05
N ASN A 7 20.20 37.30 38.39
CA ASN A 7 19.38 36.48 39.27
C ASN A 7 17.90 36.89 39.20
N GLU A 8 17.59 38.18 39.14
CA GLU A 8 16.20 38.64 38.98
C GLU A 8 15.58 38.15 37.66
N LYS A 9 16.32 38.19 36.54
CA LYS A 9 15.87 37.64 35.26
C LYS A 9 15.65 36.13 35.30
N LEU A 10 16.56 35.37 35.92
CA LEU A 10 16.41 33.92 36.10
C LEU A 10 15.23 33.55 37.01
N THR A 11 14.98 34.36 38.04
CA THR A 11 13.85 34.16 38.96
C THR A 11 12.54 34.47 38.25
N CYS A 12 12.52 35.53 37.42
CA CYS A 12 11.38 35.88 36.57
C CYS A 12 11.05 34.76 35.57
N LEU A 13 12.07 34.21 34.89
CA LEU A 13 11.93 33.09 33.95
C LEU A 13 11.43 31.81 34.63
N ARG A 14 11.90 31.52 35.84
CA ARG A 14 11.39 30.39 36.64
C ARG A 14 9.94 30.63 37.07
N SER A 15 9.56 31.86 37.41
CA SER A 15 8.18 32.18 37.78
C SER A 15 7.23 32.08 36.59
N THR A 16 7.61 32.56 35.41
CA THR A 16 6.78 32.45 34.20
C THR A 16 6.65 31.02 33.71
N LEU A 17 7.70 30.21 33.86
CA LEU A 17 7.64 28.76 33.58
C LEU A 17 6.69 28.05 34.57
N ASN A 18 6.73 28.43 35.86
CA ASN A 18 5.79 27.93 36.87
C ASN A 18 4.35 28.39 36.59
N ASP A 19 4.14 29.65 36.21
CA ASP A 19 2.83 30.20 35.87
C ASP A 19 2.24 29.50 34.63
N LEU A 20 3.05 29.24 33.61
CA LEU A 20 2.64 28.46 32.43
C LEU A 20 2.34 27.00 32.77
N SER A 21 3.10 26.39 33.67
CA SER A 21 2.85 25.02 34.15
C SER A 21 1.60 24.92 35.06
N SER A 22 1.27 26.01 35.76
CA SER A 22 0.17 26.08 36.72
C SER A 22 -1.12 26.66 36.13
N PHE A 23 -1.09 27.15 34.89
CA PHE A 23 -2.23 27.76 34.21
C PHE A 23 -3.35 26.73 33.97
N GLN A 24 -4.26 26.62 34.94
CA GLN A 24 -5.52 25.90 34.79
C GLN A 24 -6.56 26.86 34.17
N LEU A 25 -7.28 26.39 33.15
CA LEU A 25 -8.35 27.16 32.50
C LEU A 25 -9.40 27.62 33.53
N PRO A 26 -9.99 28.82 33.37
CA PRO A 26 -10.96 29.38 34.32
C PRO A 26 -12.12 28.42 34.62
N ASP A 27 -12.42 28.23 35.90
CA ASP A 27 -13.35 27.23 36.46
C ASP A 27 -14.83 27.42 36.08
N HIS A 28 -15.17 28.36 35.19
CA HIS A 28 -16.54 28.67 34.80
C HIS A 28 -17.23 27.54 34.00
N CYS A 29 -16.49 26.49 33.61
CA CYS A 29 -17.04 25.28 32.98
C CYS A 29 -17.10 24.06 33.91
N LYS A 30 -16.67 24.13 35.17
CA LYS A 30 -16.85 23.03 36.12
C LYS A 30 -18.23 23.13 36.79
N ARG A 31 -19.27 22.66 36.08
CA ARG A 31 -20.49 22.21 36.79
C ARG A 31 -20.08 21.04 37.67
N LYS A 32 -20.33 21.17 38.97
CA LYS A 32 -20.20 20.10 39.96
C LYS A 32 -21.08 18.92 39.50
N HIS A 33 -20.45 17.87 39.00
CA HIS A 33 -21.04 16.55 38.97
C HIS A 33 -20.39 15.79 40.10
N ASP A 34 -21.17 15.51 41.14
CA ASP A 34 -20.77 14.65 42.24
C ASP A 34 -20.55 13.23 41.70
N ASP A 35 -19.52 12.57 42.23
CA ASP A 35 -19.06 11.23 41.90
C ASP A 35 -20.08 10.15 42.32
N GLU A 36 -21.17 10.02 41.58
CA GLU A 36 -21.95 8.78 41.56
C GLU A 36 -21.74 8.06 40.23
N ALA A 37 -21.52 6.75 40.31
CA ALA A 37 -21.21 5.88 39.19
C ALA A 37 -22.33 5.89 38.13
N ILE A 38 -22.17 6.72 37.10
CA ILE A 38 -23.06 6.76 35.94
C ILE A 38 -22.72 5.56 35.06
N THR A 39 -23.56 4.55 35.12
CA THR A 39 -23.68 3.47 34.14
C THR A 39 -23.99 4.03 32.76
N ALA A 40 -23.41 3.42 31.72
CA ALA A 40 -23.24 3.91 30.35
C ALA A 40 -24.52 4.12 29.49
N ALA A 41 -25.65 4.55 30.05
CA ALA A 41 -26.93 4.58 29.34
C ALA A 41 -27.41 5.95 28.86
N ASP A 42 -26.93 7.09 29.38
CA ASP A 42 -27.50 8.41 29.03
C ASP A 42 -26.46 9.46 28.60
N SER A 43 -25.95 9.34 27.37
CA SER A 43 -25.01 10.32 26.77
C SER A 43 -25.65 11.25 25.73
N ASN A 44 -26.96 11.52 25.80
CA ASN A 44 -27.70 12.31 24.79
C ASN A 44 -27.92 13.80 25.16
N ALA A 45 -26.99 14.46 25.87
CA ALA A 45 -27.08 15.90 26.11
C ALA A 45 -26.53 16.70 24.91
N PRO A 46 -27.35 17.53 24.23
CA PRO A 46 -26.92 18.31 23.06
C PRO A 46 -26.10 19.51 23.53
N GLY A 47 -24.80 19.53 23.20
CA GLY A 47 -23.85 20.60 23.54
C GLY A 47 -22.56 20.13 24.21
N SER A 48 -22.45 18.85 24.57
CA SER A 48 -21.15 18.25 24.91
C SER A 48 -20.33 18.07 23.63
N PHE A 49 -19.05 18.46 23.65
CA PHE A 49 -18.11 18.13 22.58
C PHE A 49 -18.28 16.63 22.23
N PRO A 50 -18.53 16.27 20.95
CA PRO A 50 -18.95 14.90 20.58
C PRO A 50 -17.95 13.82 21.01
N ASN A 51 -16.71 14.24 21.30
CA ASN A 51 -15.69 13.33 21.79
C ASN A 51 -14.72 14.03 22.76
N PRO A 52 -14.90 13.93 24.09
CA PRO A 52 -13.97 14.49 25.07
C PRO A 52 -12.54 13.93 24.93
N ARG A 53 -12.36 12.78 24.25
CA ARG A 53 -11.05 12.21 23.94
C ARG A 53 -10.31 12.99 22.85
N LEU A 54 -11.04 13.64 21.94
CA LEU A 54 -10.47 14.41 20.83
C LEU A 54 -9.87 15.74 21.33
N LEU A 55 -10.56 16.40 22.27
CA LEU A 55 -10.03 17.58 22.96
C LEU A 55 -8.76 17.24 23.77
N LYS A 56 -8.70 16.04 24.38
CA LYS A 56 -7.52 15.58 25.11
C LYS A 56 -6.32 15.31 24.20
N ARG A 57 -6.56 14.74 23.00
CA ARG A 57 -5.52 14.49 21.98
C ARG A 57 -4.98 15.78 21.38
N TYR A 58 -5.85 16.73 21.08
CA TYR A 58 -5.44 18.04 20.61
C TYR A 58 -4.52 18.73 21.63
N LYS A 59 -4.90 18.71 22.92
CA LYS A 59 -4.06 19.25 24.00
C LYS A 59 -2.70 18.54 24.06
N SER A 60 -2.67 17.22 24.06
CA SER A 60 -1.42 16.46 24.10
C SER A 60 -0.52 16.73 22.90
N ALA A 61 -1.05 16.71 21.68
CA ALA A 61 -0.28 16.97 20.46
C ALA A 61 0.25 18.41 20.41
N ARG A 62 -0.58 19.37 20.81
CA ARG A 62 -0.18 20.77 20.98
C ARG A 62 0.94 20.89 22.02
N ASP A 63 0.84 20.20 23.15
CA ASP A 63 1.82 20.30 24.23
C ASP A 63 3.16 19.61 23.85
N THR A 64 3.13 18.45 23.17
CA THR A 64 4.33 17.80 22.60
C THR A 64 4.97 18.66 21.51
N TYR A 65 4.16 19.28 20.64
CA TYR A 65 4.64 20.20 19.63
C TYR A 65 5.32 21.41 20.26
N ILE A 66 4.66 22.06 21.23
CA ILE A 66 5.22 23.17 21.99
C ILE A 66 6.54 22.72 22.64
N HIS A 67 6.58 21.55 23.29
CA HIS A 67 7.79 21.06 23.95
C HIS A 67 8.94 20.84 22.98
N ARG A 68 8.72 20.11 21.88
CA ARG A 68 9.75 19.87 20.85
C ARG A 68 10.21 21.16 20.20
N ARG A 69 9.29 22.10 19.96
CA ARG A 69 9.63 23.41 19.40
C ARG A 69 10.40 24.27 20.39
N THR A 70 10.04 24.25 21.67
CA THR A 70 10.79 24.94 22.73
C THR A 70 12.20 24.39 22.86
N LEU A 71 12.38 23.06 22.81
CA LEU A 71 13.72 22.45 22.81
C LEU A 71 14.52 22.85 21.58
N GLN A 72 13.90 22.87 20.40
CA GLN A 72 14.57 23.29 19.18
C GLN A 72 14.99 24.77 19.25
N LEU A 73 14.09 25.67 19.67
CA LEU A 73 14.41 27.09 19.87
C LEU A 73 15.48 27.28 20.95
N PHE A 74 15.50 26.42 21.98
CA PHE A 74 16.55 26.44 22.99
C PHE A 74 17.91 26.05 22.42
N VAL A 75 17.98 25.03 21.56
CA VAL A 75 19.21 24.64 20.85
C VAL A 75 19.66 25.77 19.92
N GLU A 76 18.75 26.36 19.14
CA GLU A 76 19.03 27.51 18.28
C GLU A 76 19.51 28.73 19.09
N MET A 77 18.97 28.94 20.30
CA MET A 77 19.42 29.99 21.22
C MET A 77 20.80 29.67 21.83
N MET A 78 21.10 28.39 22.11
CA MET A 78 22.42 27.96 22.57
C MET A 78 23.50 28.24 21.53
N ASP A 79 23.18 28.21 20.24
CA ASP A 79 24.13 28.58 19.17
C ASP A 79 24.48 30.07 19.19
N THR A 80 23.62 30.92 19.76
CA THR A 80 23.87 32.37 19.94
C THR A 80 24.56 32.73 21.25
N TYR A 81 24.88 31.74 22.10
CA TYR A 81 25.52 31.98 23.39
C TYR A 81 26.96 32.49 23.23
N ASN A 82 27.26 33.67 23.77
CA ASN A 82 28.61 34.20 23.79
C ASN A 82 29.32 33.84 25.11
N PRO A 83 30.32 32.93 25.09
CA PRO A 83 31.00 32.46 26.30
C PRO A 83 31.82 33.54 26.99
N SER A 84 32.19 34.62 26.28
CA SER A 84 33.02 35.70 26.84
C SER A 84 32.22 36.71 27.66
N THR A 85 30.95 36.91 27.34
CA THR A 85 30.03 37.82 28.06
C THR A 85 29.06 37.06 28.96
N ASN A 86 28.91 35.75 28.79
CA ASN A 86 27.95 34.89 29.50
C ASN A 86 26.51 35.40 29.35
N GLU A 87 26.18 35.90 28.16
CA GLU A 87 24.86 36.45 27.82
C GLU A 87 24.28 35.73 26.60
N PHE A 88 22.97 35.49 26.66
CA PHE A 88 22.16 35.07 25.52
C PHE A 88 21.55 36.31 24.87
N THR A 89 21.66 36.43 23.55
CA THR A 89 20.87 37.41 22.80
C THR A 89 19.43 36.93 22.74
N LEU A 90 18.59 37.43 23.64
CA LEU A 90 17.14 37.19 23.59
C LEU A 90 16.60 37.74 22.26
N PRO A 91 15.77 36.97 21.52
CA PRO A 91 15.10 37.49 20.33
C PRO A 91 14.27 38.71 20.72
N THR A 92 14.67 39.90 20.27
CA THR A 92 13.86 41.11 20.43
C THR A 92 12.80 41.10 19.34
N VAL A 93 11.63 40.55 19.66
CA VAL A 93 10.44 40.66 18.80
C VAL A 93 10.12 42.15 18.66
N SER A 94 10.08 42.65 17.42
CA SER A 94 9.80 44.06 17.17
C SER A 94 8.36 44.40 17.59
N ASP A 95 8.10 45.65 18.00
CA ASP A 95 6.75 46.09 18.35
C ASP A 95 5.76 45.93 17.17
N GLU A 96 6.26 46.03 15.93
CA GLU A 96 5.48 45.80 14.71
C GLU A 96 5.05 44.33 14.57
N GLU A 97 5.96 43.39 14.83
CA GLU A 97 5.67 41.96 14.77
C GLU A 97 4.67 41.56 15.87
N ARG A 98 4.80 42.15 17.06
CA ARG A 98 3.84 41.97 18.15
C ARG A 98 2.44 42.46 17.78
N ALA A 99 2.33 43.59 17.08
CA ALA A 99 1.06 44.11 16.59
C ALA A 99 0.43 43.19 15.53
N ARG A 100 1.24 42.64 14.61
CA ARG A 100 0.77 41.65 13.61
C ARG A 100 0.25 40.37 14.26
N LEU A 101 0.93 39.85 15.27
CA LEU A 101 0.49 38.65 16.00
C LEU A 101 -0.84 38.88 16.73
N LEU A 102 -1.04 40.07 17.32
CA LEU A 102 -2.32 40.41 17.95
C LEU A 102 -3.46 40.52 16.94
N ALA A 103 -3.20 41.10 15.76
CA ALA A 103 -4.19 41.18 14.68
C ALA A 103 -4.57 39.79 14.15
N SER A 104 -3.58 38.93 13.87
CA SER A 104 -3.82 37.56 13.41
C SER A 104 -4.57 36.71 14.45
N LYS A 105 -4.25 36.88 15.74
CA LYS A 105 -5.00 36.24 16.83
C LYS A 105 -6.48 36.66 16.82
N GLN A 106 -6.76 37.94 16.62
CA GLN A 106 -8.12 38.46 16.61
C GLN A 106 -8.91 37.93 15.41
N GLU A 107 -8.29 37.87 14.23
CA GLU A 107 -8.87 37.28 13.02
C GLU A 107 -9.23 35.80 13.21
N ALA A 108 -8.32 35.01 13.81
CA ALA A 108 -8.58 33.60 14.11
C ALA A 108 -9.77 33.42 15.08
N ILE A 109 -9.93 34.30 16.07
CA ILE A 109 -11.06 34.27 17.00
C ILE A 109 -12.37 34.56 16.27
N GLU A 110 -12.39 35.53 15.35
CA GLU A 110 -13.58 35.87 14.57
C GLU A 110 -13.97 34.75 13.60
N ALA A 111 -12.99 34.10 12.97
CA ALA A 111 -13.23 32.92 12.14
C ALA A 111 -13.85 31.76 12.93
N ILE A 112 -13.34 31.48 14.14
CA ILE A 112 -13.91 30.44 15.03
C ILE A 112 -15.35 30.78 15.44
N LYS A 113 -15.63 32.04 15.78
CA LYS A 113 -17.01 32.47 16.12
C LYS A 113 -17.97 32.26 14.95
N SER A 114 -17.53 32.56 13.73
CA SER A 114 -18.33 32.37 12.51
C SER A 114 -18.62 30.90 12.23
N THR A 115 -17.62 30.01 12.38
CA THR A 115 -17.82 28.57 12.15
C THR A 115 -18.72 27.93 13.20
N VAL A 116 -18.60 28.32 14.48
CA VAL A 116 -19.49 27.86 15.55
C VAL A 116 -20.95 28.23 15.23
N GLY A 117 -21.21 29.46 14.80
CA GLY A 117 -22.58 29.88 14.42
C GLY A 117 -23.17 29.08 13.25
N LYS A 118 -22.34 28.67 12.28
CA LYS A 118 -22.79 27.80 11.17
C LYS A 118 -23.14 26.39 11.65
N VAL A 119 -22.32 25.82 12.55
CA VAL A 119 -22.58 24.49 13.12
C VAL A 119 -23.86 24.48 13.94
N GLU A 120 -24.09 25.51 14.74
CA GLU A 120 -25.35 25.67 15.51
C GLU A 120 -26.57 25.71 14.58
N SER A 121 -26.50 26.43 13.46
CA SER A 121 -27.57 26.44 12.45
C SER A 121 -27.82 25.06 11.83
N MET A 122 -26.75 24.34 11.45
CA MET A 122 -26.87 23.00 10.88
C MET A 122 -27.43 21.98 11.89
N GLN A 123 -27.08 22.11 13.16
CA GLN A 123 -27.61 21.26 14.22
C GLN A 123 -29.13 21.43 14.36
N CYS A 124 -29.65 22.66 14.26
CA CYS A 124 -31.09 22.92 14.25
C CYS A 124 -31.79 22.23 13.06
N GLU A 125 -31.22 22.30 11.86
CA GLU A 125 -31.78 21.64 10.67
C GLU A 125 -31.80 20.10 10.79
N ILE A 126 -30.76 19.51 11.39
CA ILE A 126 -30.69 18.05 11.63
C ILE A 126 -31.76 17.61 12.62
N MET A 127 -31.94 18.38 13.71
CA MET A 127 -32.98 18.10 14.71
C MET A 127 -34.38 18.14 14.08
N GLU A 128 -34.67 19.14 13.25
CA GLU A 128 -35.96 19.24 12.54
C GLU A 128 -36.22 18.04 11.60
N LYS A 129 -35.19 17.58 10.87
CA LYS A 129 -35.29 16.37 10.03
C LYS A 129 -35.49 15.11 10.84
N TYR A 130 -34.81 14.98 11.98
CA TYR A 130 -34.94 13.82 12.87
C TYR A 130 -36.37 13.70 13.41
N GLU A 131 -36.96 14.81 13.88
CA GLU A 131 -38.38 14.86 14.29
C GLU A 131 -39.33 14.50 13.13
N GLY A 132 -38.95 14.78 11.88
CA GLY A 132 -39.67 14.33 10.70
C GLY A 132 -39.60 12.82 10.46
N PHE A 133 -38.44 12.20 10.74
CA PHE A 133 -38.27 10.75 10.63
C PHE A 133 -39.00 9.98 11.73
N GLU A 134 -39.01 10.48 12.96
CA GLU A 134 -39.77 9.86 14.05
C GLU A 134 -41.26 9.79 13.74
N ARG A 135 -41.84 10.88 13.23
CA ARG A 135 -43.25 10.90 12.77
C ARG A 135 -43.54 9.85 11.70
N LYS A 136 -42.67 9.72 10.69
CA LYS A 136 -42.83 8.70 9.63
C LYS A 136 -42.70 7.27 10.16
N ARG A 137 -41.82 7.05 11.15
CA ARG A 137 -41.66 5.73 11.77
C ARG A 137 -42.92 5.33 12.52
N GLU A 138 -43.55 6.28 13.22
CA GLU A 138 -44.85 6.07 13.88
C GLU A 138 -45.96 5.79 12.85
N GLU A 139 -46.03 6.54 11.74
CA GLU A 139 -46.98 6.28 10.65
C GLU A 139 -46.83 4.87 10.04
N LEU A 140 -45.59 4.40 9.84
CA LEU A 140 -45.33 3.05 9.34
C LEU A 140 -45.70 1.97 10.34
N ALA A 141 -45.40 2.18 11.62
CA ALA A 141 -45.81 1.26 12.69
C ALA A 141 -47.34 1.11 12.71
N ASP A 142 -48.09 2.22 12.58
CA ASP A 142 -49.55 2.21 12.48
C ASP A 142 -50.07 1.46 11.26
N ILE A 143 -49.37 1.52 10.11
CA ILE A 143 -49.74 0.78 8.89
C ILE A 143 -49.54 -0.72 9.09
N VAL A 144 -48.39 -1.11 9.66
CA VAL A 144 -48.09 -2.53 9.96
C VAL A 144 -49.11 -3.09 10.94
N ASP A 145 -49.41 -2.35 12.00
CA ASP A 145 -50.46 -2.71 12.97
C ASP A 145 -51.84 -2.91 12.32
N LYS A 146 -52.18 -2.11 11.30
CA LYS A 146 -53.43 -2.28 10.53
C LYS A 146 -53.40 -3.51 9.64
N MET A 147 -52.27 -3.82 9.01
CA MET A 147 -52.12 -5.02 8.18
C MET A 147 -52.21 -6.30 9.03
N GLU A 148 -51.59 -6.30 10.22
CA GLU A 148 -51.61 -7.46 11.12
C GLU A 148 -53.00 -7.72 11.72
N ARG A 149 -53.80 -6.67 11.94
CA ARG A 149 -55.16 -6.82 12.49
C ARG A 149 -56.19 -7.34 11.47
N ASP A 150 -55.92 -7.26 10.16
CA ASP A 150 -56.90 -7.63 9.12
C ASP A 150 -56.30 -8.54 8.02
N PRO A 151 -55.77 -9.73 8.36
CA PRO A 151 -55.15 -10.64 7.40
C PRO A 151 -56.13 -11.25 6.38
N ASN A 152 -57.44 -11.16 6.63
CA ASN A 152 -58.50 -11.71 5.77
C ASN A 152 -58.83 -10.83 4.54
N LEU A 153 -58.28 -9.61 4.42
CA LEU A 153 -58.49 -8.76 3.24
C LEU A 153 -57.71 -9.22 1.99
N LEU A 154 -56.79 -10.18 2.12
CA LEU A 154 -55.97 -10.70 1.01
C LEU A 154 -56.29 -12.15 0.62
N SER A 155 -57.19 -12.85 1.32
CA SER A 155 -57.44 -14.29 1.12
C SER A 155 -58.64 -14.66 0.23
N ASP A 156 -59.42 -13.70 -0.29
CA ASP A 156 -60.65 -13.97 -1.05
C ASP A 156 -60.49 -14.09 -2.59
N SER A 157 -59.25 -14.17 -3.10
CA SER A 157 -59.00 -14.26 -4.56
C SER A 157 -57.98 -15.33 -4.94
N ALA A 158 -58.26 -16.61 -4.65
CA ALA A 158 -57.86 -17.73 -5.51
C ALA A 158 -58.40 -19.06 -4.96
N ASN A 159 -59.52 -19.52 -5.49
CA ASN A 159 -59.95 -20.90 -5.31
C ASN A 159 -59.21 -21.83 -6.31
N PRO A 160 -59.06 -23.14 -5.98
CA PRO A 160 -57.98 -24.02 -6.43
C PRO A 160 -58.47 -25.13 -7.38
N SER A 161 -57.55 -25.88 -8.00
CA SER A 161 -57.72 -27.33 -8.18
C SER A 161 -56.46 -28.05 -8.69
N ASN A 162 -56.25 -29.21 -8.08
CA ASN A 162 -55.62 -30.43 -8.60
C ASN A 162 -54.12 -30.46 -8.90
N SER A 163 -53.39 -31.20 -8.05
CA SER A 163 -52.84 -32.51 -8.44
C SER A 163 -51.95 -33.08 -7.32
N ALA A 164 -52.44 -34.11 -6.63
CA ALA A 164 -51.67 -34.95 -5.73
C ALA A 164 -50.82 -35.95 -6.53
N ASN A 165 -49.54 -36.11 -6.20
CA ASN A 165 -48.91 -37.40 -5.85
C ASN A 165 -47.38 -37.37 -5.82
N SER A 166 -46.86 -38.30 -4.99
CA SER A 166 -45.54 -38.92 -5.03
C SER A 166 -44.47 -38.38 -4.09
N ASP A 167 -44.66 -38.77 -2.84
CA ASP A 167 -43.65 -39.24 -1.89
C ASP A 167 -42.57 -40.11 -2.55
N ASN A 168 -41.30 -39.67 -2.54
CA ASN A 168 -40.13 -40.55 -2.44
C ASN A 168 -38.90 -39.76 -1.99
N GLY A 169 -38.32 -40.17 -0.87
CA GLY A 169 -37.21 -39.50 -0.22
C GLY A 169 -35.86 -39.68 -0.94
N SER A 170 -35.18 -38.55 -1.14
CA SER A 170 -33.72 -38.44 -1.09
C SER A 170 -33.40 -37.07 -0.52
N ASN A 171 -32.81 -37.06 0.67
CA ASN A 171 -32.40 -35.87 1.39
C ASN A 171 -31.18 -35.25 0.68
N GLU A 172 -31.41 -34.63 -0.47
CA GLU A 172 -30.50 -33.63 -1.03
C GLU A 172 -30.76 -32.34 -0.24
N GLU A 173 -29.79 -31.95 0.59
CA GLU A 173 -29.69 -30.59 1.10
C GLU A 173 -29.62 -29.68 -0.12
N LYS A 174 -30.79 -29.20 -0.57
CA LYS A 174 -30.89 -28.01 -1.41
C LYS A 174 -30.34 -26.90 -0.55
N GLU A 175 -29.05 -26.61 -0.72
CA GLU A 175 -28.49 -25.31 -0.37
C GLU A 175 -29.47 -24.27 -0.92
N VAL A 176 -30.17 -23.62 0.01
CA VAL A 176 -31.02 -22.48 -0.30
C VAL A 176 -30.05 -21.44 -0.80
N ILE A 177 -29.94 -21.32 -2.12
CA ILE A 177 -29.15 -20.28 -2.77
C ILE A 177 -29.68 -18.97 -2.21
N ASP A 178 -28.86 -18.31 -1.38
CA ASP A 178 -29.23 -17.04 -0.77
C ASP A 178 -29.46 -16.03 -1.90
N GLU A 179 -30.50 -15.21 -1.77
CA GLU A 179 -30.84 -14.14 -2.73
C GLU A 179 -29.63 -13.20 -2.96
N HIS A 180 -28.76 -13.09 -1.96
CA HIS A 180 -27.49 -12.38 -2.03
C HIS A 180 -26.47 -13.01 -2.99
N GLU A 181 -26.39 -14.34 -3.07
CA GLU A 181 -25.49 -15.04 -4.00
C GLU A 181 -25.95 -14.86 -5.45
N ILE A 182 -27.27 -14.86 -5.68
CA ILE A 182 -27.85 -14.54 -7.00
C ILE A 182 -27.51 -13.11 -7.40
N GLN A 183 -27.63 -12.14 -6.49
CA GLN A 183 -27.23 -10.74 -6.76
C GLN A 183 -25.73 -10.63 -7.06
N GLN A 184 -24.87 -11.34 -6.32
CA GLN A 184 -23.43 -11.33 -6.56
C GLN A 184 -23.09 -11.93 -7.93
N GLN A 185 -23.70 -13.05 -8.31
CA GLN A 185 -23.51 -13.65 -9.64
C GLN A 185 -24.01 -12.72 -10.75
N GLN A 186 -25.14 -12.02 -10.53
CA GLN A 186 -25.67 -11.04 -11.48
C GLN A 186 -24.68 -9.89 -11.71
N THR A 187 -24.12 -9.31 -10.64
CA THR A 187 -23.11 -8.22 -10.78
C THR A 187 -21.84 -8.69 -11.48
N SER A 188 -21.40 -9.93 -11.23
CA SER A 188 -20.24 -10.50 -11.94
C SER A 188 -20.53 -10.71 -13.43
N LEU A 189 -21.77 -11.05 -13.79
CA LEU A 189 -22.20 -11.23 -15.17
C LEU A 189 -22.25 -9.88 -15.90
N ASP A 190 -22.72 -8.83 -15.23
CA ASP A 190 -22.75 -7.46 -15.76
C ASP A 190 -21.32 -6.92 -16.01
N GLN A 191 -20.40 -7.12 -15.07
CA GLN A 191 -18.98 -6.74 -15.25
C GLN A 191 -18.31 -7.48 -16.43
N LEU A 192 -18.61 -8.77 -16.60
CA LEU A 192 -18.11 -9.55 -17.74
C LEU A 192 -18.71 -9.06 -19.06
N SER A 193 -19.99 -8.68 -19.07
CA SER A 193 -20.65 -8.10 -20.23
C SER A 193 -20.01 -6.77 -20.64
N GLU A 194 -19.77 -5.87 -19.68
CA GLU A 194 -19.11 -4.58 -19.91
C GLU A 194 -17.68 -4.77 -20.44
N ARG A 195 -16.90 -5.68 -19.83
CA ARG A 195 -15.54 -6.00 -20.32
C ARG A 195 -15.55 -6.56 -21.74
N LYS A 196 -16.54 -7.38 -22.09
CA LYS A 196 -16.73 -7.91 -23.44
C LYS A 196 -17.02 -6.79 -24.44
N GLU A 197 -17.90 -5.85 -24.11
CA GLU A 197 -18.20 -4.70 -24.97
C GLU A 197 -16.98 -3.80 -25.19
N MET A 198 -16.21 -3.54 -24.13
CA MET A 198 -14.96 -2.77 -24.22
C MET A 198 -13.94 -3.44 -25.16
N LEU A 199 -13.75 -4.75 -25.04
CA LEU A 199 -12.82 -5.49 -25.92
C LEU A 199 -13.31 -5.52 -27.37
N GLN A 200 -14.62 -5.64 -27.60
CA GLN A 200 -15.20 -5.53 -28.94
C GLN A 200 -15.00 -4.15 -29.55
N HIS A 201 -15.12 -3.08 -28.75
CA HIS A 201 -14.82 -1.71 -29.18
C HIS A 201 -13.34 -1.55 -29.56
N LYS A 202 -12.41 -2.04 -28.73
CA LYS A 202 -10.96 -2.03 -29.04
C LYS A 202 -10.63 -2.81 -30.32
N LEU A 203 -11.24 -3.97 -30.53
CA LEU A 203 -11.09 -4.74 -31.77
C LEU A 203 -11.59 -3.98 -32.99
N ARG A 204 -12.72 -3.26 -32.87
CA ARG A 204 -13.24 -2.42 -33.95
C ARG A 204 -12.29 -1.27 -34.28
N LEU A 205 -11.70 -0.64 -33.26
CA LEU A 205 -10.71 0.44 -33.42
C LEU A 205 -9.45 -0.05 -34.15
N ILE A 206 -8.87 -1.18 -33.71
CA ILE A 206 -7.68 -1.77 -34.32
C ILE A 206 -7.94 -2.16 -35.77
N ARG A 207 -9.10 -2.77 -36.06
CA ARG A 207 -9.50 -3.07 -37.45
C ARG A 207 -9.62 -1.81 -38.31
N GLY A 208 -10.11 -0.71 -37.74
CA GLY A 208 -10.14 0.59 -38.41
C GLY A 208 -8.74 1.13 -38.71
N GLN A 209 -7.80 1.01 -37.76
CA GLN A 209 -6.41 1.41 -37.96
C GLN A 209 -5.71 0.58 -39.03
N ILE A 210 -5.91 -0.75 -39.04
CA ILE A 210 -5.38 -1.64 -40.07
C ILE A 210 -5.91 -1.23 -41.45
N ALA A 211 -7.23 -1.04 -41.59
CA ALA A 211 -7.83 -0.62 -42.86
C ALA A 211 -7.31 0.75 -43.34
N HIS A 212 -7.04 1.68 -42.41
CA HIS A 212 -6.44 2.97 -42.75
C HIS A 212 -5.01 2.81 -43.28
N VAL A 213 -4.16 2.03 -42.60
CA VAL A 213 -2.78 1.75 -43.04
C VAL A 213 -2.77 1.00 -44.37
N GLU A 214 -3.65 0.03 -44.57
CA GLU A 214 -3.80 -0.67 -45.86
C GLU A 214 -4.18 0.28 -47.00
N SER A 215 -5.03 1.27 -46.72
CA SER A 215 -5.35 2.34 -47.68
C SER A 215 -4.13 3.21 -47.99
N GLU A 216 -3.38 3.66 -46.96
CA GLU A 216 -2.17 4.46 -47.15
C GLU A 216 -1.09 3.70 -47.95
N VAL A 217 -0.92 2.40 -47.69
CA VAL A 217 -0.03 1.53 -48.45
C VAL A 217 -0.48 1.45 -49.90
N SER A 218 -1.79 1.30 -50.16
CA SER A 218 -2.35 1.26 -51.52
C SER A 218 -2.14 2.59 -52.26
N ASP A 219 -2.35 3.73 -51.60
CA ASP A 219 -2.11 5.05 -52.15
C ASP A 219 -0.62 5.28 -52.46
N MET A 220 0.26 4.81 -51.56
CA MET A 220 1.70 4.87 -51.76
C MET A 220 2.15 3.98 -52.93
N GLN A 221 1.58 2.78 -53.05
CA GLN A 221 1.82 1.88 -54.19
C GLN A 221 1.41 2.54 -55.53
N LEU A 222 0.28 3.25 -55.56
CA LEU A 222 -0.15 4.03 -56.72
C LEU A 222 0.81 5.19 -57.02
N ALA A 223 1.21 5.96 -56.00
CA ALA A 223 2.16 7.06 -56.16
C ALA A 223 3.53 6.58 -56.70
N VAL A 224 4.04 5.46 -56.18
CA VAL A 224 5.28 4.84 -56.66
C VAL A 224 5.14 4.40 -58.12
N ASN A 225 3.99 3.82 -58.49
CA ASN A 225 3.71 3.43 -59.87
C ASN A 225 3.60 4.64 -60.80
N GLU A 226 3.01 5.75 -60.36
CA GLU A 226 2.93 6.99 -61.12
C GLU A 226 4.33 7.60 -61.35
N VAL A 227 5.17 7.66 -60.31
CA VAL A 227 6.56 8.14 -60.42
C VAL A 227 7.36 7.26 -61.38
N ARG A 228 7.18 5.94 -61.31
CA ARG A 228 7.82 5.01 -62.25
C ARG A 228 7.39 5.24 -63.69
N ALA A 229 6.08 5.38 -63.93
CA ALA A 229 5.56 5.67 -65.26
C ALA A 229 6.13 6.99 -65.81
N LYS A 230 6.18 8.05 -64.99
CA LYS A 230 6.81 9.33 -65.36
C LYS A 230 8.30 9.22 -65.68
N SER A 231 9.01 8.29 -65.01
CA SER A 231 10.43 8.01 -65.26
C SER A 231 10.70 7.07 -66.45
N GLY A 232 9.66 6.64 -67.18
CA GLY A 232 9.77 5.70 -68.30
C GLY A 232 10.03 4.24 -67.87
N ARG A 233 9.83 3.90 -66.59
CA ARG A 233 10.00 2.55 -66.05
C ARG A 233 8.65 1.84 -65.98
N LYS A 234 8.64 0.52 -66.20
CA LYS A 234 7.44 -0.32 -66.07
C LYS A 234 6.90 -0.27 -64.63
N THR A 235 5.58 -0.19 -64.47
CA THR A 235 4.89 -0.22 -63.18
C THR A 235 5.20 -1.53 -62.43
N ILE A 236 5.23 -1.46 -61.10
CA ILE A 236 5.37 -2.62 -60.22
C ILE A 236 3.99 -3.24 -60.08
N ASP A 237 3.90 -4.53 -60.35
CA ASP A 237 2.75 -5.32 -59.96
C ASP A 237 2.92 -5.71 -58.48
N TRP A 238 2.13 -5.09 -57.62
CA TRP A 238 2.18 -5.30 -56.17
C TRP A 238 1.38 -6.55 -55.74
N GLN A 239 0.69 -7.24 -56.66
CA GLN A 239 -0.08 -8.46 -56.36
C GLN A 239 0.79 -9.73 -56.28
N PHE A 240 2.10 -9.60 -56.10
CA PHE A 240 3.02 -10.73 -56.22
C PHE A 240 3.00 -11.67 -55.00
N GLU A 241 2.61 -12.92 -55.28
CA GLU A 241 2.87 -14.17 -54.54
C GLU A 241 2.06 -14.51 -53.28
N SER A 242 0.91 -15.16 -53.50
CA SER A 242 0.47 -16.31 -52.67
C SER A 242 0.10 -17.55 -53.49
N THR A 243 0.34 -17.55 -54.80
CA THR A 243 0.11 -18.72 -55.67
C THR A 243 1.44 -19.30 -56.14
N SER A 244 2.20 -19.85 -55.20
CA SER A 244 3.23 -20.85 -55.52
C SER A 244 2.56 -22.23 -55.53
N ASP A 245 1.69 -22.48 -56.51
CA ASP A 245 1.33 -23.86 -56.87
C ASP A 245 2.05 -24.18 -58.17
N GLY A 246 3.06 -25.04 -58.04
CA GLY A 246 4.00 -25.32 -59.10
C GLY A 246 3.35 -26.16 -60.19
N THR A 247 3.50 -25.77 -61.45
CA THR A 247 3.63 -26.75 -62.54
C THR A 247 4.31 -26.15 -63.78
N ASP A 248 5.43 -26.78 -64.12
CA ASP A 248 6.04 -26.98 -65.44
C ASP A 248 6.27 -25.84 -66.46
N ARG A 249 7.57 -25.59 -66.68
CA ARG A 249 8.32 -25.60 -67.96
C ARG A 249 7.59 -25.19 -69.25
N SER A 250 8.10 -24.14 -69.92
CA SER A 250 8.75 -24.26 -71.25
C SER A 250 9.09 -22.91 -71.88
N SER A 251 10.37 -22.77 -72.25
CA SER A 251 10.94 -22.04 -73.39
C SER A 251 10.55 -20.58 -73.70
N GLY A 252 11.55 -19.71 -73.54
CA GLY A 252 12.02 -18.90 -74.67
C GLY A 252 11.40 -17.52 -74.85
N ALA A 253 11.99 -16.50 -74.21
CA ALA A 253 12.19 -15.17 -74.81
C ALA A 253 13.15 -14.37 -73.94
N GLU A 254 14.41 -14.31 -74.38
CA GLU A 254 15.39 -13.32 -73.92
C GLU A 254 14.90 -11.92 -74.29
N MET A 255 14.57 -11.10 -73.28
CA MET A 255 14.79 -9.66 -73.37
C MET A 255 14.82 -9.01 -71.97
N SER A 256 15.97 -8.41 -71.67
CA SER A 256 16.18 -7.38 -70.64
C SER A 256 15.96 -7.81 -69.18
N GLY A 257 16.69 -8.86 -68.79
CA GLY A 257 17.07 -9.08 -67.40
C GLY A 257 18.40 -8.38 -67.11
N VAL A 258 18.40 -7.40 -66.19
CA VAL A 258 19.57 -7.09 -65.34
C VAL A 258 19.13 -6.63 -63.94
N ASN A 259 18.05 -5.85 -63.78
CA ASN A 259 17.79 -5.21 -62.48
C ASN A 259 16.84 -5.94 -61.51
N THR A 260 16.07 -6.94 -61.96
CA THR A 260 15.12 -7.63 -61.07
C THR A 260 15.77 -8.78 -60.30
N VAL A 261 16.78 -9.44 -60.89
CA VAL A 261 17.51 -10.55 -60.26
C VAL A 261 18.41 -10.04 -59.12
N GLU A 262 18.96 -8.83 -59.25
CA GLU A 262 19.75 -8.22 -58.15
C GLU A 262 18.89 -7.93 -56.92
N LEU A 263 17.61 -7.56 -57.07
CA LEU A 263 16.71 -7.29 -55.94
C LEU A 263 16.31 -8.56 -55.18
N PHE A 264 16.13 -9.68 -55.87
CA PHE A 264 15.88 -10.98 -55.22
C PHE A 264 17.11 -11.51 -54.49
N ASN A 265 18.30 -11.38 -55.09
CA ASN A 265 19.55 -11.76 -54.42
C ASN A 265 19.83 -10.88 -53.18
N VAL A 266 19.45 -9.59 -53.22
CA VAL A 266 19.54 -8.70 -52.04
C VAL A 266 18.53 -9.11 -50.96
N LYS A 267 17.29 -9.49 -51.33
CA LYS A 267 16.30 -9.97 -50.36
C LYS A 267 16.73 -11.27 -49.69
N GLU A 268 17.18 -12.26 -50.46
CA GLU A 268 17.71 -13.52 -49.92
C GLU A 268 18.96 -13.28 -49.05
N GLY A 269 19.83 -12.34 -49.43
CA GLY A 269 20.98 -11.93 -48.63
C GLY A 269 20.57 -11.32 -47.29
N ILE A 270 19.58 -10.42 -47.28
CA ILE A 270 19.05 -9.81 -46.06
C ILE A 270 18.34 -10.84 -45.18
N ASP A 271 17.57 -11.76 -45.77
CA ASP A 271 16.86 -12.80 -45.01
C ASP A 271 17.84 -13.81 -44.38
N ALA A 272 18.94 -14.15 -45.08
CA ALA A 272 20.02 -14.97 -44.53
C ALA A 272 20.77 -14.24 -43.40
N GLU A 273 21.07 -12.95 -43.57
CA GLU A 273 21.71 -12.13 -42.53
C GLU A 273 20.81 -11.96 -41.30
N LEU A 274 19.50 -11.78 -41.49
CA LEU A 274 18.51 -11.73 -40.41
C LEU A 274 18.41 -13.08 -39.67
N ALA A 275 18.52 -14.21 -40.38
CA ALA A 275 18.56 -15.53 -39.76
C ALA A 275 19.81 -15.71 -38.89
N GLU A 276 20.98 -15.32 -39.40
CA GLU A 276 22.25 -15.36 -38.65
C GLU A 276 22.20 -14.44 -37.42
N MET A 277 21.66 -13.22 -37.56
CA MET A 277 21.49 -12.31 -36.44
C MET A 277 20.54 -12.87 -35.38
N ARG A 278 19.44 -13.54 -35.78
CA ARG A 278 18.53 -14.20 -34.83
C ARG A 278 19.21 -15.34 -34.08
N GLU A 279 20.03 -16.14 -34.75
CA GLU A 279 20.82 -17.20 -34.12
C GLU A 279 21.85 -16.63 -33.12
N LYS A 280 22.53 -15.54 -33.48
CA LYS A 280 23.42 -14.85 -32.53
C LYS A 280 22.67 -14.27 -31.34
N ILE A 281 21.47 -13.74 -31.55
CA ILE A 281 20.62 -13.24 -30.45
C ILE A 281 20.25 -14.39 -29.51
N THR A 282 19.85 -15.56 -30.03
CA THR A 282 19.51 -16.70 -29.17
C THR A 282 20.75 -17.27 -28.46
N GLU A 283 21.92 -17.29 -29.12
CA GLU A 283 23.19 -17.68 -28.48
C GLU A 283 23.56 -16.72 -27.33
N LEU A 284 23.45 -15.41 -27.55
CA LEU A 284 23.69 -14.41 -26.50
C LEU A 284 22.68 -14.52 -25.36
N GLN A 285 21.41 -14.77 -25.64
CA GLN A 285 20.40 -15.04 -24.61
C GLN A 285 20.76 -16.29 -23.78
N ASN A 286 21.15 -17.38 -24.43
CA ASN A 286 21.57 -18.61 -23.75
C ASN A 286 22.83 -18.41 -22.90
N SER A 287 23.80 -17.65 -23.42
CA SER A 287 25.01 -17.27 -22.69
C SER A 287 24.68 -16.43 -21.45
N THR A 288 23.76 -15.47 -21.59
CA THR A 288 23.30 -14.62 -20.48
C THR A 288 22.65 -15.47 -19.38
N LEU A 289 21.76 -16.40 -19.74
CA LEU A 289 21.13 -17.34 -18.81
C LEU A 289 22.16 -18.23 -18.10
N PHE A 290 23.18 -18.70 -18.83
CA PHE A 290 24.26 -19.50 -18.25
C PHE A 290 25.08 -18.72 -17.21
N TYR A 291 25.49 -17.49 -17.52
CA TYR A 291 26.25 -16.65 -16.60
C TYR A 291 25.41 -16.19 -15.40
N GLU A 292 24.12 -15.96 -15.57
CA GLU A 292 23.19 -15.72 -14.47
C GLU A 292 23.10 -16.94 -13.55
N GLY A 293 22.92 -18.15 -14.09
CA GLY A 293 22.91 -19.38 -13.30
C GLY A 293 24.24 -19.64 -12.58
N MET A 294 25.39 -19.33 -13.21
CA MET A 294 26.70 -19.46 -12.56
C MET A 294 26.91 -18.41 -11.46
N ARG A 295 26.43 -17.17 -11.66
CA ARG A 295 26.46 -16.12 -10.64
C ARG A 295 25.58 -16.49 -9.45
N GLU A 296 24.35 -16.96 -9.71
CA GLU A 296 23.43 -17.46 -8.70
C GLU A 296 24.09 -18.58 -7.88
N LEU A 297 24.69 -19.57 -8.56
CA LEU A 297 25.40 -20.66 -7.88
C LEU A 297 26.62 -20.18 -7.07
N MET A 298 27.35 -19.17 -7.56
CA MET A 298 28.45 -18.54 -6.80
C MET A 298 27.95 -17.73 -5.60
N GLU A 299 26.81 -17.05 -5.71
CA GLU A 299 26.19 -16.32 -4.60
C GLU A 299 25.58 -17.28 -3.56
N GLU A 300 25.00 -18.40 -4.01
CA GLU A 300 24.52 -19.50 -3.17
C GLU A 300 25.70 -20.14 -2.42
N LEU A 301 26.78 -20.49 -3.12
CA LEU A 301 27.95 -21.14 -2.51
C LEU A 301 28.80 -20.19 -1.67
N GLY A 302 28.93 -18.91 -2.06
CA GLY A 302 29.68 -17.90 -1.31
C GLY A 302 29.03 -17.54 0.02
N GLY A 303 27.72 -17.76 0.14
CA GLY A 303 26.94 -17.53 1.35
C GLY A 303 26.87 -18.73 2.30
N VAL A 304 27.23 -19.94 1.88
CA VAL A 304 27.00 -21.17 2.67
C VAL A 304 28.31 -21.85 3.00
N LYS A 305 28.60 -21.99 4.30
CA LYS A 305 29.73 -22.77 4.80
C LYS A 305 29.24 -23.89 5.70
N ILE A 306 29.62 -25.13 5.40
CA ILE A 306 29.34 -26.26 6.30
C ILE A 306 30.28 -26.14 7.51
N LEU A 307 29.70 -26.05 8.71
CA LEU A 307 30.47 -25.96 9.96
C LEU A 307 30.75 -27.34 10.53
N GLU A 308 29.71 -28.16 10.62
CA GLU A 308 29.79 -29.45 11.30
C GLU A 308 28.79 -30.44 10.71
N THR A 309 29.21 -31.70 10.58
CA THR A 309 28.35 -32.83 10.23
C THR A 309 28.42 -33.84 11.37
N ARG A 310 27.31 -34.05 12.08
CA ARG A 310 27.18 -35.02 13.16
C ARG A 310 26.36 -36.22 12.70
N HIS A 311 26.83 -37.41 13.08
CA HIS A 311 26.05 -38.63 12.95
C HIS A 311 25.46 -38.97 14.32
N ASP A 312 24.15 -38.81 14.48
CA ASP A 312 23.44 -39.18 15.71
C ASP A 312 23.26 -40.70 15.74
N THR A 313 24.23 -41.40 16.33
CA THR A 313 24.07 -42.79 16.76
C THR A 313 23.24 -42.83 18.03
N THR A 314 21.93 -42.59 17.94
CA THR A 314 21.04 -42.88 19.07
C THR A 314 20.90 -44.39 19.23
N ASP A 315 21.03 -44.89 20.47
CA ASP A 315 20.97 -46.32 20.87
C ASP A 315 19.64 -47.05 20.55
N GLY A 316 18.73 -46.41 19.78
CA GLY A 316 17.41 -46.91 19.39
C GLY A 316 17.23 -47.29 17.92
N GLY A 317 18.30 -47.36 17.11
CA GLY A 317 18.27 -47.97 15.77
C GLY A 317 17.71 -47.12 14.62
N LYS A 318 17.44 -45.83 14.84
CA LYS A 318 17.16 -44.87 13.75
C LYS A 318 18.27 -43.82 13.74
N GLY A 319 19.45 -44.20 13.27
CA GLY A 319 20.58 -43.28 13.13
C GLY A 319 20.18 -42.08 12.25
N GLY A 320 20.35 -40.87 12.75
CA GLY A 320 20.09 -39.62 12.05
C GLY A 320 21.40 -38.90 11.71
N TYR A 321 21.34 -37.94 10.80
CA TYR A 321 22.45 -37.03 10.50
C TYR A 321 22.02 -35.60 10.81
N SER A 322 22.82 -34.84 11.54
CA SER A 322 22.62 -33.39 11.70
C SER A 322 23.72 -32.65 10.97
N ILE A 323 23.36 -31.71 10.09
CA ILE A 323 24.29 -30.86 9.37
C ILE A 323 24.08 -29.42 9.81
N THR A 324 25.15 -28.77 10.23
CA THR A 324 25.14 -27.36 10.63
C THR A 324 25.79 -26.50 9.54
N PHE A 325 25.03 -25.56 9.00
CA PHE A 325 25.43 -24.60 7.99
C PHE A 325 25.59 -23.20 8.61
N MET A 326 26.57 -22.45 8.14
CA MET A 326 26.70 -21.01 8.34
C MET A 326 26.28 -20.30 7.06
N LEU A 327 25.22 -19.51 7.17
CA LEU A 327 24.61 -18.72 6.12
C LEU A 327 25.04 -17.25 6.26
N LEU A 328 25.49 -16.64 5.17
CA LEU A 328 25.96 -15.25 5.08
C LEU A 328 26.95 -14.86 6.19
N HIS A 329 27.81 -15.79 6.61
CA HIS A 329 28.84 -15.61 7.65
C HIS A 329 28.35 -15.31 9.08
N HIS A 330 27.04 -15.16 9.31
CA HIS A 330 26.49 -14.71 10.59
C HIS A 330 25.33 -15.58 11.12
N HIS A 331 24.61 -16.25 10.23
CA HIS A 331 23.45 -17.05 10.60
C HIS A 331 23.79 -18.53 10.63
N ILE A 332 23.37 -19.25 11.66
CA ILE A 332 23.63 -20.68 11.80
C ILE A 332 22.31 -21.43 11.62
N LEU A 333 22.28 -22.35 10.65
CA LEU A 333 21.15 -23.22 10.35
C LEU A 333 21.54 -24.68 10.65
N GLU A 334 20.80 -25.33 11.53
CA GLU A 334 20.92 -26.76 11.79
C GLU A 334 19.83 -27.52 11.03
N VAL A 335 20.21 -28.53 10.25
CA VAL A 335 19.29 -29.38 9.49
C VAL A 335 19.45 -30.83 9.94
N GLN A 336 18.37 -31.44 10.41
CA GLN A 336 18.33 -32.82 10.84
C GLN A 336 17.72 -33.70 9.74
N LEU A 337 18.45 -34.75 9.38
CA LEU A 337 18.14 -35.71 8.34
C LEU A 337 17.91 -37.09 8.96
N VAL A 338 16.89 -37.79 8.50
CA VAL A 338 16.54 -39.15 8.94
C VAL A 338 16.51 -40.08 7.72
N PRO A 339 16.93 -41.35 7.84
CA PRO A 339 16.77 -42.33 6.79
C PRO A 339 15.30 -42.43 6.36
N SER A 340 15.06 -42.36 5.05
CA SER A 340 13.76 -42.63 4.46
C SER A 340 13.45 -44.13 4.55
N HIS A 341 12.18 -44.50 4.28
CA HIS A 341 11.75 -45.90 4.25
C HIS A 341 12.53 -46.72 3.21
N ASP A 342 12.87 -46.09 2.09
CA ASP A 342 13.93 -46.54 1.21
C ASP A 342 15.28 -46.20 1.84
N LYS A 343 15.92 -47.19 2.47
CA LYS A 343 17.21 -47.11 3.19
C LYS A 343 18.39 -46.47 2.42
N LYS A 344 18.17 -46.04 1.18
CA LYS A 344 19.13 -45.35 0.30
C LYS A 344 19.00 -43.82 0.32
N ASN A 345 17.87 -43.27 0.78
CA ASN A 345 17.61 -41.83 0.74
C ASN A 345 17.50 -41.25 2.16
N LEU A 346 17.96 -40.01 2.34
CA LEU A 346 17.79 -39.24 3.57
C LEU A 346 16.67 -38.21 3.38
N ARG A 347 15.75 -38.08 4.34
CA ARG A 347 14.72 -37.05 4.32
C ARG A 347 14.99 -36.01 5.40
N ILE A 348 14.59 -34.76 5.13
CA ILE A 348 14.68 -33.68 6.12
C ILE A 348 13.59 -33.91 7.17
N GLN A 349 14.01 -34.10 8.42
CA GLN A 349 13.11 -34.22 9.56
C GLN A 349 12.82 -32.86 10.18
N ASN A 350 13.86 -32.04 10.34
CA ASN A 350 13.75 -30.78 11.04
C ASN A 350 14.82 -29.79 10.55
N ALA A 351 14.54 -28.50 10.69
CA ALA A 351 15.46 -27.42 10.40
C ALA A 351 15.24 -26.31 11.41
N LYS A 352 16.33 -25.82 11.98
CA LYS A 352 16.30 -24.82 13.04
C LYS A 352 17.38 -23.78 12.81
N LEU A 353 16.98 -22.52 12.72
CA LEU A 353 17.94 -21.42 12.80
C LEU A 353 18.36 -21.24 14.26
N LEU A 354 19.65 -21.40 14.53
CA LEU A 354 20.23 -21.23 15.87
C LEU A 354 20.54 -19.77 16.20
N THR A 355 20.74 -18.95 15.17
CA THR A 355 20.86 -17.49 15.32
C THR A 355 19.48 -16.90 15.59
N SER A 356 19.39 -15.90 16.48
CA SER A 356 18.13 -15.18 16.75
C SER A 356 17.54 -14.67 15.44
N THR A 357 16.35 -15.17 15.11
CA THR A 357 15.58 -14.69 13.96
C THR A 357 14.93 -13.35 14.27
N LYS A 358 14.67 -13.05 15.54
CA LYS A 358 14.11 -11.77 15.97
C LYS A 358 15.16 -10.69 15.82
N LEU A 359 15.13 -10.02 14.68
CA LEU A 359 15.86 -8.78 14.49
C LEU A 359 14.99 -7.64 15.02
N PRO A 360 15.50 -6.84 15.97
CA PRO A 360 14.72 -5.77 16.57
C PRO A 360 14.36 -4.78 15.45
N VAL A 361 13.06 -4.59 15.24
CA VAL A 361 12.60 -3.40 14.53
C VAL A 361 12.99 -2.22 15.42
N PRO A 362 13.55 -1.12 14.87
CA PRO A 362 13.94 0.03 15.68
C PRO A 362 12.69 0.69 16.27
N THR A 363 12.19 0.15 17.37
CA THR A 363 11.00 0.63 18.06
C THR A 363 11.21 2.08 18.48
N VAL A 364 10.14 2.85 18.32
CA VAL A 364 9.98 4.13 18.99
C VAL A 364 9.52 3.77 20.41
N SER A 365 10.18 4.27 21.45
CA SER A 365 9.97 3.92 22.87
C SER A 365 8.52 3.58 23.23
N GLU A 366 8.30 2.49 23.99
CA GLU A 366 6.98 1.98 24.40
C GLU A 366 6.13 3.00 25.18
N GLU A 367 6.76 4.01 25.78
CA GLU A 367 6.05 5.09 26.49
C GLU A 367 5.34 6.07 25.54
N GLU A 368 5.74 6.17 24.27
CA GLU A 368 5.16 7.09 23.28
C GLU A 368 4.13 6.43 22.35
N THR A 369 4.23 5.11 22.14
CA THR A 369 3.39 4.34 21.20
C THR A 369 1.95 4.14 21.68
N THR A 370 1.73 4.10 23.00
CA THR A 370 0.38 4.01 23.57
C THR A 370 -0.47 5.24 23.22
N THR A 371 0.15 6.40 22.99
CA THR A 371 -0.52 7.65 22.60
C THR A 371 -0.90 7.69 21.11
N PHE A 372 -0.08 7.13 20.22
CA PHE A 372 -0.34 7.06 18.79
C PHE A 372 -1.40 6.01 18.44
N ILE A 373 -1.32 4.82 19.05
CA ILE A 373 -2.35 3.76 18.92
C ILE A 373 -3.69 4.27 19.45
N ASN A 374 -3.69 4.96 20.60
CA ASN A 374 -4.89 5.64 21.07
C ASN A 374 -5.37 6.68 20.06
N THR A 375 -4.50 7.47 19.44
CA THR A 375 -4.85 8.54 18.48
C THR A 375 -5.48 8.06 17.17
N ILE A 376 -5.18 6.85 16.71
CA ILE A 376 -5.84 6.20 15.57
C ILE A 376 -7.29 5.79 15.91
N HIS A 377 -7.58 5.42 17.16
CA HIS A 377 -8.92 5.00 17.61
C HIS A 377 -10.02 6.10 17.67
N SER A 378 -9.82 7.34 17.16
CA SER A 378 -10.91 8.35 17.08
C SER A 378 -11.30 8.76 15.67
N ILE A 379 -10.67 8.21 14.63
CA ILE A 379 -11.21 8.33 13.28
C ILE A 379 -12.21 7.18 13.15
N ASN A 380 -13.49 7.50 13.00
CA ASN A 380 -14.61 6.55 12.92
C ASN A 380 -14.59 5.70 11.63
N ASN A 381 -13.41 5.45 11.07
CA ASN A 381 -13.21 4.49 9.99
C ASN A 381 -13.06 3.11 10.61
N SER A 382 -14.09 2.29 10.40
CA SER A 382 -14.15 0.88 10.82
C SER A 382 -12.94 0.06 10.36
N SER A 383 -12.25 0.52 9.32
CA SER A 383 -11.06 -0.08 8.71
C SER A 383 -9.80 0.11 9.58
N PHE A 384 -9.53 1.32 10.08
CA PHE A 384 -8.37 1.59 10.95
C PHE A 384 -8.51 1.02 12.37
N ALA A 385 -9.75 0.84 12.84
CA ALA A 385 -10.01 0.16 14.10
C ALA A 385 -9.50 -1.30 14.11
N LYS A 386 -9.42 -1.95 12.93
CA LYS A 386 -8.86 -3.31 12.80
C LYS A 386 -7.34 -3.35 12.93
N PHE A 387 -6.63 -2.26 12.64
CA PHE A 387 -5.18 -2.19 12.78
C PHE A 387 -4.76 -1.89 14.20
N ALA A 388 -5.51 -1.03 14.88
CA ALA A 388 -5.17 -0.60 16.22
C ALA A 388 -5.45 -1.68 17.29
N THR A 389 -6.16 -2.76 16.95
CA THR A 389 -6.25 -3.97 17.79
C THR A 389 -5.07 -4.94 17.61
N ARG A 390 -4.20 -4.72 16.62
CA ARG A 390 -3.04 -5.58 16.37
C ARG A 390 -1.86 -5.15 17.24
N LYS A 391 -1.14 -6.14 17.76
CA LYS A 391 0.05 -5.90 18.58
C LYS A 391 1.16 -5.33 17.67
N PRO A 392 1.87 -4.26 18.08
CA PRO A 392 3.03 -3.77 17.34
C PRO A 392 4.09 -4.87 17.23
N CYS A 393 4.76 -4.93 16.08
CA CYS A 393 5.79 -5.93 15.81
C CYS A 393 7.01 -5.71 16.71
N GLU A 394 7.36 -6.71 17.53
CA GLU A 394 8.55 -6.69 18.40
C GLU A 394 9.84 -7.11 17.65
N GLY A 395 9.71 -7.73 16.48
CA GLY A 395 10.83 -8.17 15.66
C GLY A 395 10.37 -9.02 14.47
N ILE A 396 11.10 -8.94 13.35
CA ILE A 396 10.80 -9.75 12.16
C ILE A 396 11.29 -11.17 12.42
N SER A 397 10.45 -12.19 12.36
CA SER A 397 10.85 -13.60 12.52
C SER A 397 10.83 -14.36 11.20
N ILE A 398 11.85 -15.19 10.98
CA ILE A 398 11.90 -16.14 9.86
C ILE A 398 11.23 -17.44 10.31
N HIS A 399 10.12 -17.79 9.67
CA HIS A 399 9.47 -19.08 9.83
C HIS A 399 10.10 -20.12 8.88
N LEU A 400 10.34 -21.35 9.36
CA LEU A 400 10.94 -22.44 8.57
C LEU A 400 10.00 -23.65 8.43
N ASN A 401 8.87 -23.68 9.12
CA ASN A 401 7.98 -24.85 9.18
C ASN A 401 7.31 -25.14 7.83
N ASP A 402 6.95 -24.09 7.11
CA ASP A 402 6.43 -24.14 5.75
C ASP A 402 7.49 -24.68 4.78
N LEU A 403 8.75 -24.22 4.91
CA LEU A 403 9.88 -24.72 4.13
C LEU A 403 10.13 -26.19 4.39
N LEU A 404 10.03 -26.62 5.64
CA LEU A 404 10.15 -28.02 6.02
C LEU A 404 9.07 -28.88 5.36
N SER A 405 7.81 -28.46 5.44
CA SER A 405 6.70 -29.19 4.81
C SER A 405 6.88 -29.35 3.29
N THR A 406 7.38 -28.30 2.63
CA THR A 406 7.65 -28.32 1.19
C THR A 406 8.89 -29.16 0.87
N SER A 407 9.96 -29.04 1.65
CA SER A 407 11.19 -29.81 1.45
C SER A 407 10.99 -31.32 1.59
N GLN A 408 9.99 -31.75 2.38
CA GLN A 408 9.65 -33.16 2.59
C GLN A 408 8.96 -33.79 1.38
N SER A 409 8.37 -33.01 0.48
CA SER A 409 7.78 -33.51 -0.77
C SER A 409 8.80 -33.67 -1.90
N LEU A 410 10.00 -33.10 -1.73
CA LEU A 410 11.08 -33.12 -2.72
C LEU A 410 12.04 -34.30 -2.50
N GLU A 411 12.78 -34.65 -3.55
CA GLU A 411 13.90 -35.59 -3.43
C GLU A 411 14.97 -35.06 -2.46
N SER A 412 15.72 -35.97 -1.83
CA SER A 412 16.65 -35.65 -0.72
C SER A 412 17.67 -34.54 -1.02
N SER A 413 18.24 -34.54 -2.23
CA SER A 413 19.20 -33.51 -2.67
C SER A 413 18.51 -32.17 -2.96
N HIS A 414 17.35 -32.23 -3.61
CA HIS A 414 16.54 -31.07 -3.96
C HIS A 414 15.94 -30.40 -2.72
N GLY A 415 15.55 -31.18 -1.70
CA GLY A 415 15.00 -30.67 -0.45
C GLY A 415 16.01 -29.84 0.34
N ILE A 416 17.27 -30.30 0.45
CA ILE A 416 18.32 -29.55 1.17
C ILE A 416 18.66 -28.26 0.40
N ARG A 417 18.79 -28.35 -0.93
CA ARG A 417 19.06 -27.18 -1.77
C ARG A 417 17.95 -26.14 -1.63
N PHE A 418 16.69 -26.56 -1.78
CA PHE A 418 15.52 -25.71 -1.61
C PHE A 418 15.48 -25.04 -0.24
N LEU A 419 15.70 -25.81 0.83
CA LEU A 419 15.72 -25.28 2.19
C LEU A 419 16.81 -24.22 2.37
N LEU A 420 18.02 -24.47 1.86
CA LEU A 420 19.14 -23.53 1.96
C LEU A 420 18.90 -22.25 1.15
N SER A 421 18.50 -22.38 -0.12
CA SER A 421 18.26 -21.24 -1.01
C SER A 421 17.14 -20.35 -0.46
N GLU A 422 16.05 -20.96 -0.02
CA GLU A 422 14.89 -20.22 0.48
C GLU A 422 15.16 -19.59 1.84
N THR A 423 15.90 -20.29 2.73
CA THR A 423 16.34 -19.69 4.01
C THR A 423 17.26 -18.49 3.77
N LEU A 424 18.20 -18.58 2.82
CA LEU A 424 19.08 -17.47 2.45
C LEU A 424 18.28 -16.28 1.91
N SER A 425 17.33 -16.52 1.00
CA SER A 425 16.45 -15.49 0.46
C SER A 425 15.68 -14.77 1.56
N ARG A 426 15.07 -15.52 2.50
CA ARG A 426 14.37 -14.93 3.65
C ARG A 426 15.30 -14.10 4.53
N ILE A 427 16.52 -14.57 4.82
CA ILE A 427 17.50 -13.79 5.60
C ILE A 427 17.83 -12.48 4.88
N ARG A 428 18.10 -12.53 3.57
CA ARG A 428 18.39 -11.33 2.76
C ARG A 428 17.23 -10.36 2.77
N THR A 429 15.99 -10.84 2.65
CA THR A 429 14.81 -9.99 2.69
C THR A 429 14.64 -9.32 4.05
N VAL A 430 14.82 -10.05 5.15
CA VAL A 430 14.75 -9.45 6.50
C VAL A 430 15.84 -8.40 6.70
N GLN A 431 17.08 -8.66 6.28
CA GLN A 431 18.17 -7.67 6.35
C GLN A 431 17.85 -6.41 5.54
N ALA A 432 17.34 -6.56 4.31
CA ALA A 432 16.93 -5.44 3.48
C ALA A 432 15.76 -4.66 4.11
N ARG A 433 14.79 -5.35 4.70
CA ARG A 433 13.64 -4.73 5.38
C ARG A 433 14.06 -3.89 6.59
N ILE A 434 15.08 -4.30 7.33
CA ILE A 434 15.63 -3.51 8.45
C ILE A 434 16.24 -2.19 7.95
N ILE A 435 16.99 -2.24 6.85
CA ILE A 435 17.58 -1.04 6.23
C ILE A 435 16.46 -0.10 5.75
N GLU A 436 15.42 -0.67 5.14
CA GLU A 436 14.23 0.06 4.70
C GLU A 436 13.54 0.75 5.86
N TYR A 437 13.33 0.06 6.99
CA TYR A 437 12.73 0.62 8.20
C TYR A 437 13.59 1.70 8.86
N SER A 438 14.92 1.55 8.83
CA SER A 438 15.82 2.61 9.27
C SER A 438 15.69 3.87 8.41
N THR A 439 15.47 3.69 7.10
CA THR A 439 15.28 4.79 6.15
C THR A 439 13.89 5.43 6.30
N LEU A 440 12.85 4.64 6.54
CA LEU A 440 11.54 5.17 6.92
C LEU A 440 11.64 5.99 8.20
N LYS A 441 12.35 5.51 9.22
CA LYS A 441 12.50 6.20 10.51
C LYS A 441 13.13 7.58 10.39
N SER A 442 14.08 7.74 9.47
CA SER A 442 14.77 9.02 9.29
C SER A 442 13.95 10.04 8.52
N LYS A 443 13.02 9.60 7.66
CA LYS A 443 12.25 10.46 6.76
C LYS A 443 10.79 10.66 7.18
N TYR A 444 10.16 9.64 7.77
CA TYR A 444 8.71 9.57 7.98
C TYR A 444 8.35 9.04 9.37
N CYS A 445 7.13 9.33 9.81
CA CYS A 445 6.55 8.67 10.99
C CYS A 445 5.94 7.34 10.53
N TYR A 446 6.34 6.22 11.13
CA TYR A 446 5.78 4.91 10.78
C TYR A 446 5.62 3.99 11.99
N GLN A 447 4.78 2.97 11.83
CA GLN A 447 4.58 1.90 12.79
C GLN A 447 4.37 0.56 12.05
N VAL A 448 4.89 -0.53 12.62
CA VAL A 448 4.82 -1.87 12.03
C VAL A 448 3.94 -2.77 12.90
N TYR A 449 3.05 -3.52 12.25
CA TYR A 449 2.14 -4.47 12.87
C TYR A 449 2.31 -5.85 12.23
N ASP A 450 2.24 -6.90 13.05
CA ASP A 450 2.17 -8.27 12.54
C ASP A 450 0.71 -8.64 12.28
N ILE A 451 0.39 -9.01 11.03
CA ILE A 451 -0.97 -9.40 10.63
C ILE A 451 -1.16 -10.91 10.79
N SER A 452 -0.18 -11.65 10.27
CA SER A 452 -0.11 -13.11 10.24
C SER A 452 1.35 -13.52 10.38
N ASN A 453 1.63 -14.83 10.39
CA ASN A 453 3.00 -15.32 10.56
C ASN A 453 3.96 -14.83 9.46
N ASP A 454 3.45 -14.44 8.28
CA ASP A 454 4.29 -14.10 7.13
C ASP A 454 3.98 -12.72 6.51
N GLU A 455 2.90 -12.05 6.95
CA GLU A 455 2.52 -10.72 6.46
C GLU A 455 2.69 -9.65 7.54
N GLN A 456 3.39 -8.58 7.16
CA GLN A 456 3.55 -7.39 8.00
C GLN A 456 2.82 -6.21 7.39
N GLU A 457 2.26 -5.36 8.24
CA GLU A 457 1.66 -4.11 7.86
C GLU A 457 2.51 -2.95 8.35
N VAL A 458 2.79 -2.01 7.45
CA VAL A 458 3.49 -0.78 7.78
C VAL A 458 2.51 0.37 7.57
N VAL A 459 2.24 1.10 8.63
CA VAL A 459 1.44 2.33 8.60
C VAL A 459 2.39 3.51 8.65
N CYS A 460 2.36 4.36 7.64
CA CYS A 460 3.15 5.58 7.56
C CYS A 460 2.25 6.82 7.56
N ALA A 461 2.73 7.91 8.13
CA ALA A 461 2.06 9.21 8.13
C ALA A 461 2.96 10.30 7.54
N LEU A 462 2.34 11.15 6.72
CA LEU A 462 2.90 12.33 6.08
C LEU A 462 2.43 13.61 6.78
N ASN A 463 3.22 14.68 6.65
CA ASN A 463 2.93 15.97 7.29
C ASN A 463 1.71 16.66 6.65
N GLU A 464 1.42 16.31 5.41
CA GLU A 464 0.30 16.75 4.58
C GLU A 464 -1.06 16.21 5.09
N GLY A 465 -1.06 15.50 6.22
CA GLY A 465 -2.25 14.89 6.81
C GLY A 465 -2.64 13.57 6.17
N ILE A 466 -1.82 12.99 5.29
CA ILE A 466 -2.08 11.67 4.69
C ILE A 466 -1.44 10.58 5.54
N SER A 467 -2.19 9.51 5.79
CA SER A 467 -1.70 8.25 6.36
C SER A 467 -1.95 7.12 5.38
N ILE A 468 -0.97 6.25 5.21
CA ILE A 468 -1.03 5.11 4.31
C ILE A 468 -0.72 3.83 5.07
N ALA A 469 -1.56 2.81 4.87
CA ALA A 469 -1.32 1.46 5.34
C ALA A 469 -0.85 0.60 4.16
N MET A 470 0.26 -0.10 4.37
CA MET A 470 0.94 -0.89 3.36
C MET A 470 1.15 -2.31 3.88
N ARG A 471 0.69 -3.31 3.14
CA ARG A 471 0.99 -4.70 3.44
C ARG A 471 2.21 -5.15 2.66
N LEU A 472 3.17 -5.72 3.39
CA LEU A 472 4.42 -6.22 2.87
C LEU A 472 4.34 -7.73 2.70
N ASN A 473 4.60 -8.20 1.48
CA ASN A 473 4.79 -9.62 1.19
C ASN A 473 6.15 -10.09 1.70
N ILE A 474 6.37 -11.41 1.70
CA ILE A 474 7.63 -12.04 2.14
C ILE A 474 8.84 -11.49 1.37
N ASP A 475 8.66 -11.07 0.12
CA ASP A 475 9.73 -10.60 -0.78
C ASP A 475 10.06 -9.10 -0.66
N ALA A 476 9.32 -8.33 0.15
CA ALA A 476 9.56 -6.90 0.29
C ALA A 476 10.79 -6.62 1.19
N PRO A 477 11.79 -5.80 0.77
CA PRO A 477 11.74 -4.86 -0.37
C PRO A 477 12.51 -5.28 -1.64
N LEU A 478 12.78 -6.57 -1.86
CA LEU A 478 13.64 -7.03 -2.96
C LEU A 478 12.94 -7.02 -4.33
N VAL A 479 11.66 -7.40 -4.36
CA VAL A 479 10.89 -7.59 -5.59
C VAL A 479 9.90 -6.44 -5.83
N LYS A 480 9.80 -5.95 -7.07
CA LYS A 480 8.80 -4.93 -7.45
C LYS A 480 7.37 -5.45 -7.30
N GLY A 481 6.49 -4.65 -6.72
CA GLY A 481 5.10 -5.02 -6.46
C GLY A 481 4.91 -5.94 -5.24
N SER A 482 5.95 -6.09 -4.41
CA SER A 482 5.85 -6.84 -3.14
C SER A 482 5.18 -6.03 -2.02
N VAL A 483 4.87 -4.76 -2.27
CA VAL A 483 4.10 -3.89 -1.37
C VAL A 483 2.73 -3.63 -1.97
N THR A 484 1.69 -3.86 -1.18
CA THR A 484 0.31 -3.59 -1.55
C THR A 484 -0.27 -2.51 -0.64
N ILE A 485 -0.91 -1.49 -1.22
CA ILE A 485 -1.52 -0.40 -0.45
C ILE A 485 -2.90 -0.87 -0.01
N THR A 486 -3.04 -1.15 1.29
CA THR A 486 -4.31 -1.59 1.86
C THR A 486 -5.25 -0.40 1.96
N GLU A 487 -4.77 0.70 2.57
CA GLU A 487 -5.59 1.87 2.82
C GLU A 487 -4.80 3.17 2.65
N LEU A 488 -5.48 4.20 2.15
CA LEU A 488 -4.97 5.56 2.07
C LEU A 488 -6.02 6.48 2.70
N CYS A 489 -5.64 7.22 3.73
CA CYS A 489 -6.54 8.08 4.49
C CYS A 489 -5.95 9.48 4.56
N GLY A 490 -6.77 10.49 4.30
CA GLY A 490 -6.39 11.89 4.43
C GLY A 490 -7.13 12.56 5.59
N VAL A 491 -6.41 13.35 6.36
CA VAL A 491 -6.91 14.16 7.48
C VAL A 491 -6.89 15.63 7.06
N GLY A 492 -7.92 16.39 7.41
CA GLY A 492 -7.98 17.83 7.12
C GLY A 492 -8.87 18.24 5.94
N GLY A 493 -9.62 17.30 5.35
CA GLY A 493 -10.54 17.60 4.23
C GLY A 493 -10.08 17.07 2.87
N TRP A 494 -9.21 16.07 2.85
CA TRP A 494 -8.94 15.30 1.63
C TRP A 494 -10.23 14.64 1.14
N SER A 495 -10.58 14.83 -0.13
CA SER A 495 -11.71 14.13 -0.73
C SER A 495 -11.35 12.66 -0.95
N GLU A 496 -12.33 11.79 -0.70
CA GLU A 496 -12.16 10.34 -0.85
C GLU A 496 -11.85 9.94 -2.29
N GLU A 497 -12.47 10.60 -3.27
CA GLU A 497 -12.22 10.41 -4.70
C GLU A 497 -10.74 10.58 -5.06
N VAL A 498 -10.09 11.58 -4.47
CA VAL A 498 -8.67 11.84 -4.73
C VAL A 498 -7.81 10.80 -4.08
N LEU A 499 -8.08 10.49 -2.81
CA LEU A 499 -7.31 9.46 -2.11
C LEU A 499 -7.40 8.14 -2.86
N GLN A 500 -8.56 7.83 -3.43
CA GLN A 500 -8.76 6.66 -4.27
C GLN A 500 -7.94 6.75 -5.58
N GLU A 501 -7.96 7.89 -6.26
CA GLU A 501 -7.17 8.10 -7.49
C GLU A 501 -5.65 8.03 -7.22
N MET A 502 -5.18 8.60 -6.11
CA MET A 502 -3.80 8.49 -5.66
C MET A 502 -3.44 7.05 -5.34
N LYS A 503 -4.32 6.31 -4.66
CA LYS A 503 -4.12 4.90 -4.35
C LYS A 503 -4.01 4.05 -5.63
N GLU A 504 -4.83 4.32 -6.63
CA GLU A 504 -4.77 3.66 -7.94
C GLU A 504 -3.46 3.96 -8.67
N CYS A 505 -3.08 5.24 -8.75
CA CYS A 505 -1.80 5.66 -9.34
C CYS A 505 -0.60 4.98 -8.67
N LEU A 506 -0.59 4.90 -7.34
CA LEU A 506 0.48 4.20 -6.62
C LEU A 506 0.46 2.68 -6.83
N GLY A 507 -0.73 2.08 -6.97
CA GLY A 507 -0.87 0.66 -7.28
C GLY A 507 -0.27 0.28 -8.64
N GLU A 508 -0.34 1.18 -9.63
CA GLU A 508 0.24 0.97 -10.96
C GLU A 508 1.78 1.01 -10.97
N LYS A 509 2.39 1.81 -10.08
CA LYS A 509 3.86 1.98 -10.03
C LYS A 509 4.62 0.73 -9.56
N ARG A 510 3.96 -0.26 -8.94
CA ARG A 510 4.56 -1.51 -8.44
C ARG A 510 5.85 -1.30 -7.63
N CYS A 511 5.76 -0.48 -6.59
CA CYS A 511 6.88 -0.20 -5.71
C CYS A 511 7.47 -1.48 -5.07
N ARG A 512 8.77 -1.48 -4.82
CA ARG A 512 9.50 -2.59 -4.17
C ARG A 512 9.36 -2.56 -2.67
N GLY A 513 9.37 -1.37 -2.07
CA GLY A 513 9.43 -1.18 -0.64
C GLY A 513 8.59 0.00 -0.16
N PRO A 514 8.29 0.07 1.14
CA PRO A 514 7.51 1.16 1.71
C PRO A 514 8.18 2.53 1.57
N VAL A 515 9.52 2.64 1.53
CA VAL A 515 10.19 3.94 1.27
C VAL A 515 9.83 4.44 -0.13
N GLU A 516 9.93 3.56 -1.13
CA GLU A 516 9.60 3.90 -2.52
C GLU A 516 8.12 4.28 -2.67
N VAL A 517 7.21 3.61 -1.94
CA VAL A 517 5.78 4.01 -1.90
C VAL A 517 5.63 5.43 -1.35
N MET A 518 6.29 5.74 -0.23
CA MET A 518 6.22 7.08 0.38
C MET A 518 6.81 8.15 -0.53
N GLU A 519 7.93 7.87 -1.20
CA GLU A 519 8.54 8.80 -2.17
C GLU A 519 7.62 9.03 -3.36
N CYS A 520 7.04 7.96 -3.92
CA CYS A 520 6.05 8.06 -5.01
C CYS A 520 4.81 8.86 -4.61
N LEU A 521 4.36 8.73 -3.35
CA LEU A 521 3.23 9.47 -2.82
C LEU A 521 3.57 10.96 -2.67
N VAL A 522 4.75 11.29 -2.13
CA VAL A 522 5.22 12.68 -2.02
C VAL A 522 5.37 13.34 -3.39
N GLU A 523 5.94 12.63 -4.36
CA GLU A 523 6.04 13.09 -5.75
C GLU A 523 4.67 13.35 -6.37
N GLU A 524 3.70 12.44 -6.15
CA GLU A 524 2.35 12.56 -6.70
C GLU A 524 1.58 13.73 -6.08
N ILE A 525 1.71 13.94 -4.75
CA ILE A 525 1.17 15.13 -4.08
C ILE A 525 1.81 16.40 -4.66
N GLY A 526 3.13 16.39 -4.88
CA GLY A 526 3.86 17.51 -5.48
C GLY A 526 3.41 17.82 -6.92
N ARG A 527 3.20 16.79 -7.72
CA ARG A 527 2.70 16.90 -9.11
C ARG A 527 1.32 17.55 -9.15
N ARG A 528 0.36 17.03 -8.38
CA ARG A 528 -1.01 17.58 -8.33
C ARG A 528 -1.04 19.01 -7.80
N ARG A 529 -0.19 19.33 -6.82
CA ARG A 529 0.01 20.70 -6.32
C ARG A 529 0.41 21.66 -7.44
N GLY A 530 1.31 21.25 -8.33
CA GLY A 530 1.80 22.07 -9.43
C GLY A 530 0.83 22.20 -10.60
N GLU A 531 0.19 21.10 -11.01
CA GLU A 531 -0.59 21.04 -12.25
C GLU A 531 -2.05 21.45 -12.07
N GLU A 532 -2.67 21.04 -10.96
CA GLU A 532 -4.12 21.18 -10.77
C GLU A 532 -4.48 22.36 -9.84
N GLY A 533 -3.48 23.15 -9.43
CA GLY A 533 -3.67 24.26 -8.48
C GLY A 533 -4.21 23.79 -7.13
N TRP A 534 -3.91 22.54 -6.78
CA TRP A 534 -4.40 21.88 -5.58
C TRP A 534 -4.05 22.68 -4.33
N LYS A 535 -5.09 23.22 -3.69
CA LYS A 535 -4.96 23.76 -2.34
C LYS A 535 -4.96 22.57 -1.41
N GLU A 536 -3.77 22.25 -0.89
CA GLU A 536 -3.62 21.35 0.23
C GLU A 536 -4.69 21.73 1.27
N PRO A 537 -5.56 20.79 1.67
CA PRO A 537 -6.50 21.07 2.73
C PRO A 537 -5.71 21.70 3.87
N LEU A 538 -6.22 22.77 4.46
CA LEU A 538 -5.60 23.41 5.63
C LEU A 538 -5.74 22.44 6.80
N THR A 539 -4.99 21.35 6.76
CA THR A 539 -4.61 20.57 7.92
C THR A 539 -4.15 21.63 8.91
N PRO A 540 -4.78 21.76 10.09
CA PRO A 540 -4.43 22.82 11.01
C PRO A 540 -2.94 22.73 11.29
N VAL A 541 -2.19 23.64 10.65
CA VAL A 541 -0.74 23.68 10.75
C VAL A 541 -0.48 23.96 12.22
N LEU A 542 0.10 23.01 12.93
CA LEU A 542 0.70 23.30 14.23
C LEU A 542 1.75 24.38 13.95
N MET A 543 1.43 25.62 14.34
CA MET A 543 2.11 26.85 13.97
C MET A 543 3.61 26.66 13.82
N ARG A 544 4.12 26.57 12.58
CA ARG A 544 5.54 26.81 12.31
C ARG A 544 5.83 28.19 12.88
N GLY A 545 6.60 28.26 13.97
CA GLY A 545 7.24 29.51 14.35
C GLY A 545 8.21 29.89 13.24
N GLY A 546 7.75 30.67 12.27
CA GLY A 546 8.59 31.29 11.26
C GLY A 546 9.08 32.62 11.80
N GLY A 547 10.40 32.75 11.87
CA GLY A 547 11.04 34.05 11.67
C GLY A 547 11.18 34.27 10.17
N ASP A 548 10.73 35.44 9.74
CA ASP A 548 11.29 36.28 8.68
C ASP A 548 11.03 37.74 9.06
#